data_AF-A0A5K0XQR4-F1
#
_entry.id   AF-A0A5K0XQR4-F1
#
_cell.length_a   1.000
_cell.length_b   1.000
_cell.length_c   1.000
_cell.angle_alpha   90.00
_cell.angle_beta   90.00
_cell.angle_gamma   90.00
#
_symmetry.space_group_name_H-M   'P 1'
#
loop_
_entity.id
_entity.type
_entity.pdbx_description
1 polymer ?
#
loop_
_entity_poly.entity_id
_entity_poly.type
_entity_poly.pdbx_seq_one_letter_code
_entity_poly.pdbx_strand_id
1 'polypeptide(L)' 'WHAVASWTWDAQDETCGICRMAFDGCCPDCKFPGDDCPL' A
#
# COMPACT_ATOMS: atom_id res chain seq x y z
N TRP A 1 19.88 23.24 7.34
CA TRP A 1 18.53 23.00 6.80
C TRP A 1 18.36 21.50 6.61
N HIS A 2 17.25 20.92 7.08
CA HIS A 2 16.90 19.51 6.86
C HIS A 2 15.62 19.47 6.03
N ALA A 3 15.68 18.85 4.86
CA ALA A 3 14.51 18.63 4.04
C ALA A 3 13.82 17.32 4.44
N VAL A 4 12.50 17.33 4.46
CA VAL A 4 11.64 16.15 4.68
C VAL A 4 10.68 16.06 3.50
N ALA A 5 10.38 14.84 3.07
CA ALA A 5 9.40 14.56 2.04
C ALA A 5 8.55 13.34 2.43
N SER A 6 7.33 13.30 1.92
CA SER A 6 6.47 12.11 1.87
C SER A 6 6.20 11.77 0.42
N TRP A 7 5.88 10.50 0.16
CA TRP A 7 5.44 10.02 -1.14
C TRP A 7 4.01 9.51 -1.01
N THR A 8 3.33 9.37 -2.13
CA THR A 8 2.00 8.77 -2.21
C THR A 8 1.92 7.98 -3.51
N TRP A 9 0.94 7.09 -3.59
CA TRP A 9 0.69 6.28 -4.76
C TRP A 9 0.01 7.12 -5.84
N ASP A 10 0.60 7.15 -7.04
CA ASP A 10 -0.06 7.71 -8.23
C ASP A 10 -1.00 6.68 -8.85
N ALA A 11 -1.98 6.25 -8.06
CA ALA A 11 -3.08 5.42 -8.50
C ALA A 11 -4.31 6.32 -8.63
N GLN A 12 -5.08 6.16 -9.72
CA GLN A 12 -6.35 6.88 -9.92
C GLN A 12 -7.47 6.41 -8.95
N ASP A 13 -7.10 5.69 -7.89
CA ASP A 13 -7.94 5.12 -6.85
C ASP A 13 -7.23 5.37 -5.51
N GLU A 14 -7.96 5.27 -4.40
CA GLU A 14 -7.42 5.36 -3.04
C GLU A 14 -7.14 3.98 -2.45
N THR A 15 -7.59 2.91 -3.12
CA THR A 15 -7.47 1.53 -2.66
C THR A 15 -6.98 0.58 -3.74
N CYS A 16 -6.36 -0.54 -3.33
CA CYS A 16 -5.96 -1.62 -4.21
C CYS A 16 -7.20 -2.23 -4.89
N GLY A 17 -7.22 -2.29 -6.23
CA GLY A 17 -8.36 -2.86 -6.97
C GLY A 17 -8.63 -4.35 -6.69
N ILE A 18 -7.65 -5.09 -6.16
CA ILE A 18 -7.72 -6.53 -5.87
C ILE A 18 -8.29 -6.75 -4.46
N CYS A 19 -7.61 -6.24 -3.43
CA CYS A 19 -7.95 -6.50 -2.02
C CYS A 19 -8.77 -5.38 -1.36
N ARG A 20 -9.00 -4.26 -2.04
CA ARG A 20 -9.75 -3.07 -1.58
C ARG A 20 -9.21 -2.40 -0.31
N MET A 21 -7.95 -2.68 0.04
CA MET A 21 -7.24 -2.04 1.15
C MET A 21 -6.50 -0.78 0.68
N ALA A 22 -6.19 0.13 1.62
CA ALA A 22 -5.36 1.30 1.36
C ALA A 22 -3.95 0.89 0.90
N PHE A 23 -3.35 1.67 -0.02
CA PHE A 23 -2.05 1.32 -0.60
C PHE A 23 -0.88 1.35 0.39
N ASP A 24 -0.97 2.14 1.46
CA ASP A 24 0.04 2.18 2.52
C ASP A 24 -0.10 1.02 3.52
N GLY A 25 -1.07 0.12 3.29
CA GLY A 25 -1.35 -1.05 4.12
C GLY A 25 -1.10 -2.37 3.42
N CYS A 26 -1.32 -3.45 4.17
CA CYS A 26 -1.23 -4.82 3.68
C CYS A 26 -2.61 -5.39 3.35
N CYS A 27 -2.66 -6.52 2.62
CA CYS A 27 -3.89 -7.28 2.42
C CYS A 27 -4.49 -7.76 3.76
N PRO A 28 -5.81 -8.07 3.84
CA PRO A 28 -6.43 -8.52 5.09
C PRO A 28 -5.83 -9.81 5.66
N ASP A 29 -5.33 -10.69 4.78
CA ASP A 29 -4.77 -11.99 5.16
C ASP A 29 -3.29 -11.92 5.51
N CYS A 30 -2.64 -10.78 5.28
CA CYS A 30 -1.21 -10.63 5.50
C CYS A 30 -0.89 -9.55 6.55
N LYS A 31 -0.01 -9.91 7.50
CA LYS A 31 0.41 -9.01 8.59
C LYS A 31 1.53 -8.06 8.15
N PHE A 32 2.33 -8.50 7.18
CA PHE A 32 3.43 -7.76 6.60
C PHE A 32 3.32 -7.82 5.07
N PRO A 33 3.66 -6.73 4.36
CA PRO A 33 3.73 -6.74 2.91
C PRO A 33 4.88 -7.66 2.45
N GLY A 34 4.76 -8.24 1.27
CA GLY A 34 5.81 -9.07 0.65
C GLY A 34 5.31 -9.99 -0.45
N ASP A 35 6.25 -10.70 -1.08
CA ASP A 35 5.99 -11.59 -2.21
C ASP A 35 5.24 -12.88 -1.82
N ASP A 36 5.24 -13.23 -0.53
CA ASP A 36 4.48 -14.38 0.01
C ASP A 36 2.97 -14.07 0.17
N CYS A 37 2.49 -12.92 -0.32
CA CYS A 37 1.08 -12.57 -0.32
C CYS A 37 0.28 -13.58 -1.17
N PRO A 38 -0.81 -14.17 -0.65
CA PRO A 38 -1.56 -15.20 -1.36
C PRO A 38 -2.48 -14.66 -2.48
N LEU A 39 -2.52 -13.34 -2.67
CA LEU A 39 -3.40 -12.63 -3.60
C LEU A 39 -2.71 -12.30 -4.93
#